data_AF-A0A7X8RCT8-F1
#
_entry.id   AF-A0A7X8RCT8-F1
#
_cell.length_a   1.000
_cell.length_b   1.000
_cell.length_c   1.000
_cell.angle_alpha   90.00
_cell.angle_beta   90.00
_cell.angle_gamma   90.00
#
_symmetry.space_group_name_H-M   'P 1'
#
loop_
_entity.id
_entity.type
_entity.pdbx_description
1 polymer ?
#
loop_
_entity_poly.entity_id
_entity_poly.type
_entity_poly.pdbx_seq_one_letter_code
_entity_poly.pdbx_strand_id
1 'polypeptide(L)'
;MKRGLLYLVVTLVLVITIPAAGYGAQAGNAVSVTLPDFKVTLNGEEVNNSYSKYPLIVYKDITYFPMTYNDCRFLGLESYWRGNAEGLFIEASDVTAAHKPYRTSVKNNRHQTAVIPGFPITVNEKSVDNQKEEYPLLSFRDVTYFPMTWNFGVNEFSWDYAFDGENGLVIDSDNIKLTQKSLPADRARNAGGTLKNNVAVTNAFVYYEDAQGQIMQASLSNTSSTKQVYQLPVWTYGDGKTFVYAGLYAEDGRAFLTYHQGGATMGTDYLIRINDDGSTTLLNDTRYYIKNFGDISIQYWIGPAPGPGQLSIKGEGSEWHPLGNPDLLYGWAWRVSGNQSGGGSSEDVYLVGSDLYILGFDIMSENTSTTGIYRVNINTNETVRISEREVTAFYIEGDYIYYASAGSVYRYSLREGTEELLKELVKAPNKIGELSVLNGNVYWQDGLDKNLYNLAGENLNSGAELDGMKLCGDNKEYLVCSFAETPHSKYRVMVFDRNGDVVFKTSDKAYPHHIYITGKVLYFYNVTAGTVCIGELD
;
A
#
# COMPACT_ATOMS: atom_id res chain seq x y z
N MET A 1 1.53 31.57 -46.69
CA MET A 1 2.99 31.77 -46.56
C MET A 1 3.31 32.21 -45.15
N LYS A 2 4.33 31.58 -44.53
CA LYS A 2 4.89 31.77 -43.18
C LYS A 2 4.01 31.22 -42.05
N ARG A 3 4.24 29.97 -41.56
CA ARG A 3 5.28 29.50 -40.61
C ARG A 3 5.25 30.38 -39.35
N GLY A 4 5.05 29.91 -38.12
CA GLY A 4 5.29 28.64 -37.42
C GLY A 4 5.60 29.08 -35.97
N LEU A 5 5.04 28.48 -34.93
CA LEU A 5 5.73 27.50 -34.10
C LEU A 5 4.71 26.96 -33.09
N LEU A 6 4.40 25.67 -33.18
CA LEU A 6 3.61 24.94 -32.21
C LEU A 6 4.58 24.39 -31.16
N TYR A 7 4.44 24.77 -29.89
CA TYR A 7 5.21 24.16 -28.80
C TYR A 7 4.62 22.78 -28.51
N LEU A 8 5.16 21.77 -29.20
CA LEU A 8 4.92 20.36 -28.95
C LEU A 8 5.77 19.95 -27.72
N VAL A 9 5.19 19.97 -26.53
CA VAL A 9 5.79 19.33 -25.35
C VAL A 9 5.57 17.83 -25.49
N VAL A 10 6.52 17.15 -26.14
CA VAL A 10 6.60 15.69 -26.15
C VAL A 10 7.18 15.27 -24.80
N THR A 11 6.31 14.87 -23.88
CA THR A 11 6.73 14.15 -22.68
C THR A 11 7.18 12.77 -23.12
N LEU A 12 8.47 12.64 -23.44
CA LEU A 12 9.13 11.37 -23.68
C LEU A 12 9.12 10.59 -22.36
N VAL A 13 8.13 9.72 -22.16
CA VAL A 13 8.16 8.71 -21.11
C VAL A 13 9.27 7.73 -21.50
N LEU A 14 10.48 8.04 -21.02
CA LEU A 14 11.60 7.12 -21.05
C LEU A 14 11.19 5.96 -20.13
N VAL A 15 10.69 4.87 -20.72
CA VAL A 15 10.63 3.58 -20.05
C VAL A 15 12.09 3.21 -19.80
N ILE A 16 12.61 3.59 -18.64
CA ILE A 16 13.85 3.07 -18.11
C ILE A 16 13.54 1.60 -17.81
N THR A 17 13.74 0.75 -18.82
CA THR A 17 14.07 -0.64 -18.57
C THR A 17 15.33 -0.58 -17.72
N ILE A 18 15.17 -0.64 -16.39
CA ILE A 18 16.30 -0.83 -15.49
C ILE A 18 16.97 -2.10 -16.03
N PRO A 19 18.20 -2.03 -16.58
CA PRO A 19 18.95 -3.23 -16.80
C PRO A 19 19.02 -3.87 -15.42
N ALA A 20 18.43 -5.05 -15.23
CA ALA A 20 18.76 -5.89 -14.10
C ALA A 20 20.28 -5.93 -14.08
N ALA A 21 20.85 -5.20 -13.15
CA ALA A 21 22.19 -4.72 -13.35
C ALA A 21 23.10 -5.92 -13.17
N GLY A 22 23.65 -6.38 -14.30
CA GLY A 22 24.62 -7.44 -14.29
C GLY A 22 25.84 -6.91 -13.57
N TYR A 23 26.01 -7.32 -12.32
CA TYR A 23 27.15 -6.94 -11.50
C TYR A 23 27.88 -8.21 -11.11
N GLY A 24 29.11 -8.38 -11.62
CA GLY A 24 29.97 -9.49 -11.26
C GLY A 24 30.77 -10.15 -12.38
N ALA A 25 30.83 -9.57 -13.59
CA ALA A 25 31.73 -10.06 -14.63
C ALA A 25 33.20 -9.69 -14.34
N GLN A 26 33.86 -10.49 -13.49
CA GLN A 26 35.32 -10.54 -13.40
C GLN A 26 35.81 -11.98 -13.61
N ALA A 27 37.03 -12.10 -14.15
CA ALA A 27 37.68 -13.36 -14.48
C ALA A 27 37.90 -14.21 -13.21
N GLY A 28 36.96 -15.12 -12.96
CA GLY A 28 37.07 -16.19 -11.98
C GLY A 28 37.49 -17.50 -12.62
N ASN A 29 37.81 -18.49 -11.79
CA ASN A 29 37.97 -19.86 -12.27
C ASN A 29 36.63 -20.36 -12.80
N ALA A 30 36.58 -20.67 -14.10
CA ALA A 30 35.39 -21.19 -14.74
C ALA A 30 35.11 -22.63 -14.25
N VAL A 31 33.85 -22.92 -13.93
CA VAL A 31 33.39 -24.24 -13.51
C VAL A 31 32.21 -24.69 -14.37
N SER A 32 32.12 -25.99 -14.62
CA SER A 32 30.97 -26.56 -15.33
C SER A 32 29.82 -26.81 -14.34
N VAL A 33 28.62 -26.41 -14.74
CA VAL A 33 27.40 -26.58 -13.96
C VAL A 33 26.30 -27.19 -14.81
N THR A 34 25.29 -27.79 -14.17
CA THR A 34 24.13 -28.35 -14.87
C THR A 34 22.81 -27.83 -14.32
N LEU A 35 21.71 -27.96 -15.08
CA LEU A 35 20.38 -27.82 -14.50
C LEU A 35 20.07 -29.03 -13.59
N PRO A 36 19.30 -28.86 -12.50
CA PRO A 36 18.78 -29.98 -11.70
C PRO A 36 17.99 -30.95 -12.59
N ASP A 37 18.16 -32.25 -12.34
CA ASP A 37 17.38 -33.32 -12.97
C ASP A 37 16.32 -33.92 -12.04
N PHE A 38 16.13 -33.29 -10.88
CA PHE A 38 15.06 -33.54 -9.91
C PHE A 38 14.18 -32.30 -9.75
N LYS A 39 12.99 -32.50 -9.17
CA LYS A 39 12.05 -31.43 -8.84
C LYS A 39 12.64 -30.53 -7.75
N VAL A 40 12.43 -29.23 -7.87
CA VAL A 40 12.71 -28.27 -6.80
C VAL A 40 11.46 -27.47 -6.50
N THR A 41 11.09 -27.43 -5.23
CA THR A 41 9.92 -26.68 -4.72
C THR A 41 10.40 -25.68 -3.69
N LEU A 42 9.96 -24.43 -3.83
CA LEU A 42 10.33 -23.30 -2.97
C LEU A 42 9.06 -22.67 -2.43
N ASN A 43 8.83 -22.68 -1.11
CA ASN A 43 7.59 -22.17 -0.50
C ASN A 43 6.32 -22.71 -1.21
N GLY A 44 6.33 -24.00 -1.56
CA GLY A 44 5.25 -24.67 -2.29
C GLY A 44 5.20 -24.43 -3.81
N GLU A 45 6.02 -23.53 -4.36
CA GLU A 45 6.07 -23.23 -5.79
C GLU A 45 7.14 -24.08 -6.50
N GLU A 46 6.72 -24.82 -7.55
CA GLU A 46 7.65 -25.63 -8.35
C GLU A 46 8.47 -24.74 -9.29
N VAL A 47 9.79 -24.93 -9.27
CA VAL A 47 10.72 -24.11 -10.06
C VAL A 47 10.86 -24.62 -11.48
N ASN A 48 10.53 -23.76 -12.46
CA ASN A 48 10.76 -24.05 -13.87
C ASN A 48 12.15 -23.57 -14.34
N ASN A 49 13.14 -24.45 -14.24
CA ASN A 49 14.51 -24.18 -14.69
C ASN A 49 14.65 -24.09 -16.23
N SER A 50 13.72 -24.65 -16.99
CA SER A 50 13.82 -24.66 -18.46
C SER A 50 13.70 -23.27 -19.08
N TYR A 51 12.87 -22.40 -18.48
CA TYR A 51 12.57 -21.07 -19.00
C TYR A 51 12.84 -19.94 -17.99
N SER A 52 13.67 -20.21 -16.98
CA SER A 52 14.16 -19.17 -16.07
C SER A 52 15.37 -18.44 -16.66
N LYS A 53 15.41 -17.11 -16.55
CA LYS A 53 16.58 -16.28 -16.86
C LYS A 53 17.71 -16.58 -15.89
N TYR A 54 17.39 -16.93 -14.64
CA TYR A 54 18.31 -17.31 -13.59
C TYR A 54 17.86 -18.68 -13.04
N PRO A 55 18.09 -19.78 -13.79
CA PRO A 55 17.68 -21.11 -13.35
C PRO A 55 18.53 -21.55 -12.16
N LEU A 56 18.00 -22.42 -11.32
CA LEU A 56 18.83 -23.17 -10.38
C LEU A 56 19.90 -23.94 -11.17
N ILE A 57 21.10 -24.02 -10.62
CA ILE A 57 22.22 -24.76 -11.19
C ILE A 57 22.73 -25.79 -10.18
N VAL A 58 23.42 -26.81 -10.65
CA VAL A 58 24.03 -27.87 -9.84
C VAL A 58 25.53 -27.87 -10.10
N TYR A 59 26.32 -27.84 -9.03
CA TYR A 59 27.76 -27.94 -9.04
C TYR A 59 28.22 -28.84 -7.90
N LYS A 60 29.05 -29.83 -8.20
CA LYS A 60 29.48 -30.89 -7.26
C LYS A 60 28.27 -31.50 -6.52
N ASP A 61 27.22 -31.85 -7.26
CA ASP A 61 25.99 -32.45 -6.76
C ASP A 61 25.20 -31.62 -5.73
N ILE A 62 25.55 -30.34 -5.55
CA ILE A 62 24.80 -29.38 -4.73
C ILE A 62 24.01 -28.44 -5.63
N THR A 63 22.74 -28.20 -5.28
CA THR A 63 21.91 -27.17 -5.93
C THR A 63 22.33 -25.78 -5.47
N TYR A 64 22.33 -24.84 -6.41
CA TYR A 64 22.73 -23.46 -6.22
C TYR A 64 21.57 -22.53 -6.55
N PHE A 65 21.27 -21.63 -5.61
CA PHE A 65 20.13 -20.73 -5.67
C PHE A 65 20.55 -19.31 -6.09
N PRO A 66 19.88 -18.70 -7.08
CA PRO A 66 20.17 -17.34 -7.54
C PRO A 66 19.77 -16.29 -6.51
N MET A 67 20.72 -15.46 -6.06
CA MET A 67 20.44 -14.34 -5.15
C MET A 67 20.01 -13.09 -5.92
N THR A 68 18.87 -13.19 -6.62
CA THR A 68 18.24 -12.04 -7.29
C THR A 68 17.31 -11.30 -6.32
N TYR A 69 16.94 -10.07 -6.67
CA TYR A 69 16.03 -9.27 -5.85
C TYR A 69 14.69 -9.96 -5.53
N ASN A 70 14.01 -10.54 -6.52
CA ASN A 70 12.70 -11.20 -6.28
C ASN A 70 12.87 -12.56 -5.61
N ASP A 71 13.86 -13.35 -6.02
CA ASP A 71 14.02 -14.73 -5.54
C ASP A 71 14.45 -14.73 -4.06
N CYS A 72 15.33 -13.81 -3.66
CA CYS A 72 15.69 -13.60 -2.25
C CYS A 72 14.45 -13.26 -1.41
N ARG A 73 13.67 -12.24 -1.80
CA ARG A 73 12.53 -11.75 -0.99
C ARG A 73 11.38 -12.75 -0.92
N PHE A 74 11.22 -13.59 -1.93
CA PHE A 74 10.28 -14.70 -1.89
C PHE A 74 10.62 -15.70 -0.77
N LEU A 75 11.90 -15.83 -0.42
CA LEU A 75 12.42 -16.75 0.60
C LEU A 75 12.90 -16.05 1.89
N GLY A 76 12.43 -14.82 2.16
CA GLY A 76 12.82 -14.11 3.39
C GLY A 76 14.21 -13.50 3.37
N LEU A 77 14.87 -13.39 2.22
CA LEU A 77 16.22 -12.81 2.13
C LEU A 77 16.21 -11.43 1.51
N GLU A 78 17.20 -10.63 1.90
CA GLU A 78 17.50 -9.35 1.27
C GLU A 78 18.91 -9.34 0.72
N SER A 79 19.03 -8.86 -0.53
CA SER A 79 20.28 -8.77 -1.25
C SER A 79 20.64 -7.33 -1.61
N TYR A 80 21.88 -6.93 -1.35
CA TYR A 80 22.39 -5.60 -1.67
C TYR A 80 23.77 -5.66 -2.31
N TRP A 81 24.02 -4.83 -3.30
CA TRP A 81 25.34 -4.65 -3.90
C TRP A 81 25.91 -3.29 -3.49
N ARG A 82 27.08 -3.27 -2.83
CA ARG A 82 27.74 -2.05 -2.34
C ARG A 82 28.99 -1.69 -3.14
N GLY A 83 28.97 -1.96 -4.45
CA GLY A 83 30.09 -1.70 -5.35
C GLY A 83 31.22 -2.72 -5.17
N ASN A 84 32.28 -2.60 -5.99
CA ASN A 84 33.32 -3.64 -6.08
C ASN A 84 34.18 -3.78 -4.81
N ALA A 85 34.25 -2.73 -3.97
CA ALA A 85 35.08 -2.72 -2.78
C ALA A 85 34.43 -3.46 -1.61
N GLU A 86 33.10 -3.36 -1.46
CA GLU A 86 32.35 -4.00 -0.38
C GLU A 86 31.57 -5.24 -0.86
N GLY A 87 31.27 -5.32 -2.15
CA GLY A 87 30.69 -6.48 -2.81
C GLY A 87 29.23 -6.75 -2.46
N LEU A 88 28.88 -8.04 -2.31
CA LEU A 88 27.52 -8.53 -2.09
C LEU A 88 27.23 -8.67 -0.59
N PHE A 89 26.05 -8.21 -0.17
CA PHE A 89 25.49 -8.45 1.15
C PHE A 89 24.19 -9.23 1.00
N ILE A 90 24.06 -10.32 1.77
CA ILE A 90 22.85 -11.11 1.90
C ILE A 90 22.48 -11.20 3.39
N GLU A 91 21.22 -10.95 3.71
CA GLU A 91 20.73 -10.99 5.08
C GLU A 91 19.41 -11.76 5.12
N ALA A 92 19.26 -12.62 6.13
CA ALA A 92 17.97 -13.20 6.47
C ALA A 92 17.07 -12.15 7.14
N SER A 93 15.79 -12.18 6.79
CA SER A 93 14.77 -11.27 7.28
C SER A 93 13.39 -11.93 7.22
N ASP A 94 12.40 -11.22 7.72
CA ASP A 94 10.96 -11.54 7.65
C ASP A 94 10.27 -10.84 6.46
N VAL A 95 11.04 -10.33 5.47
CA VAL A 95 10.43 -9.79 4.24
C VAL A 95 9.70 -10.90 3.49
N THR A 96 8.55 -10.57 2.90
CA THR A 96 7.90 -11.45 1.94
C THR A 96 7.75 -10.80 0.57
N ALA A 97 7.47 -11.62 -0.44
CA ALA A 97 7.07 -11.19 -1.76
C ALA A 97 6.30 -12.31 -2.44
N ALA A 98 5.37 -11.94 -3.30
CA ALA A 98 4.80 -12.83 -4.30
C ALA A 98 5.92 -13.40 -5.18
N HIS A 99 5.89 -14.72 -5.42
CA HIS A 99 6.78 -15.37 -6.39
C HIS A 99 6.69 -14.69 -7.77
N LYS A 100 7.78 -14.04 -8.18
CA LYS A 100 7.90 -13.31 -9.44
C LYS A 100 9.12 -13.80 -10.22
N PRO A 101 9.01 -14.97 -10.88
CA PRO A 101 10.14 -15.60 -11.53
C PRO A 101 10.66 -14.76 -12.70
N TYR A 102 11.98 -14.67 -12.83
CA TYR A 102 12.61 -14.07 -14.00
C TYR A 102 12.51 -15.00 -15.19
N ARG A 103 11.56 -14.78 -16.10
CA ARG A 103 11.32 -15.66 -17.26
C ARG A 103 12.14 -15.25 -18.48
N THR A 104 12.46 -16.23 -19.33
CA THR A 104 13.04 -16.06 -20.66
C THR A 104 12.26 -16.89 -21.68
N SER A 105 12.21 -16.43 -22.94
CA SER A 105 11.62 -17.18 -24.06
C SER A 105 12.55 -18.27 -24.60
N VAL A 106 13.84 -18.22 -24.24
CA VAL A 106 14.85 -19.16 -24.71
C VAL A 106 15.01 -20.30 -23.69
N LYS A 107 14.84 -21.54 -24.16
CA LYS A 107 15.04 -22.72 -23.31
C LYS A 107 16.51 -22.83 -22.88
N ASN A 108 16.75 -23.09 -21.60
CA ASN A 108 18.10 -23.29 -21.07
C ASN A 108 18.72 -24.61 -21.53
N ASN A 109 20.00 -24.57 -21.90
CA ASN A 109 20.82 -25.76 -22.10
C ASN A 109 21.09 -26.45 -20.75
N ARG A 110 21.15 -27.79 -20.76
CA ARG A 110 21.42 -28.57 -19.53
C ARG A 110 22.80 -28.29 -18.95
N HIS A 111 23.83 -28.17 -19.79
CA HIS A 111 25.20 -27.91 -19.37
C HIS A 111 25.56 -26.46 -19.64
N GLN A 112 26.13 -25.80 -18.62
CA GLN A 112 26.48 -24.38 -18.64
C GLN A 112 27.80 -24.14 -17.90
N THR A 113 28.27 -22.90 -17.91
CA THR A 113 29.50 -22.48 -17.26
C THR A 113 29.20 -21.34 -16.30
N ALA A 114 29.66 -21.48 -15.06
CA ALA A 114 29.66 -20.44 -14.04
C ALA A 114 31.11 -20.07 -13.68
N VAL A 115 31.29 -19.06 -12.84
CA VAL A 115 32.62 -18.60 -12.39
C VAL A 115 32.64 -18.44 -10.89
N ILE A 116 33.75 -18.77 -10.23
CA ILE A 116 33.94 -18.46 -8.81
C ILE A 116 34.26 -16.95 -8.70
N PRO A 117 33.38 -16.12 -8.11
CA PRO A 117 33.61 -14.69 -8.01
C PRO A 117 34.75 -14.36 -7.04
N GLY A 118 35.48 -13.28 -7.35
CA GLY A 118 36.57 -12.75 -6.52
C GLY A 118 36.21 -11.50 -5.73
N PHE A 119 34.96 -11.04 -5.77
CA PHE A 119 34.50 -9.88 -4.99
C PHE A 119 34.14 -10.28 -3.54
N PRO A 120 34.16 -9.35 -2.58
CA PRO A 120 33.78 -9.63 -1.20
C PRO A 120 32.30 -10.02 -1.08
N ILE A 121 32.01 -10.95 -0.18
CA ILE A 121 30.64 -11.40 0.11
C ILE A 121 30.46 -11.40 1.62
N THR A 122 29.33 -10.86 2.06
CA THR A 122 28.93 -10.80 3.46
C THR A 122 27.55 -11.42 3.61
N VAL A 123 27.38 -12.33 4.58
CA VAL A 123 26.16 -13.06 4.86
C VAL A 123 25.82 -12.87 6.34
N ASN A 124 24.67 -12.30 6.67
CA ASN A 124 24.29 -11.96 8.05
C ASN A 124 25.43 -11.27 8.82
N GLU A 125 25.98 -10.21 8.22
CA GLU A 125 27.13 -9.44 8.75
C GLU A 125 28.48 -10.20 8.83
N LYS A 126 28.54 -11.48 8.42
CA LYS A 126 29.77 -12.28 8.41
C LYS A 126 30.40 -12.29 7.03
N SER A 127 31.69 -11.94 6.94
CA SER A 127 32.44 -12.06 5.69
C SER A 127 32.69 -13.52 5.32
N VAL A 128 32.49 -13.87 4.05
CA VAL A 128 32.71 -15.22 3.50
C VAL A 128 34.02 -15.26 2.72
N ASP A 129 34.92 -16.16 3.12
CA ASP A 129 36.14 -16.46 2.35
C ASP A 129 35.84 -17.48 1.24
N ASN A 130 35.21 -17.00 0.17
CA ASN A 130 34.65 -17.84 -0.88
C ASN A 130 35.70 -18.76 -1.57
N GLN A 131 36.98 -18.38 -1.54
CA GLN A 131 38.04 -19.17 -2.17
C GLN A 131 38.42 -20.42 -1.35
N LYS A 132 38.03 -20.49 -0.08
CA LYS A 132 38.30 -21.62 0.83
C LYS A 132 37.11 -22.55 1.02
N GLU A 133 35.93 -22.18 0.53
CA GLU A 133 34.72 -23.00 0.63
C GLU A 133 34.83 -24.25 -0.24
N GLU A 134 34.37 -25.40 0.30
CA GLU A 134 34.30 -26.66 -0.46
C GLU A 134 33.33 -26.53 -1.66
N TYR A 135 32.21 -25.84 -1.39
CA TYR A 135 31.18 -25.43 -2.33
C TYR A 135 31.21 -23.91 -2.42
N PRO A 136 32.12 -23.32 -3.22
CA PRO A 136 32.18 -21.86 -3.37
C PRO A 136 30.88 -21.36 -3.98
N LEU A 137 30.46 -20.16 -3.58
CA LEU A 137 29.44 -19.38 -4.24
C LEU A 137 29.88 -19.14 -5.70
N LEU A 138 28.91 -19.10 -6.61
CA LEU A 138 29.15 -19.00 -8.05
C LEU A 138 28.54 -17.72 -8.61
N SER A 139 29.20 -17.10 -9.58
CA SER A 139 28.61 -16.07 -10.44
C SER A 139 28.14 -16.74 -11.73
N PHE A 140 26.86 -16.58 -12.05
CA PHE A 140 26.27 -17.08 -13.27
C PHE A 140 25.28 -16.05 -13.83
N ARG A 141 25.48 -15.63 -15.09
CA ARG A 141 24.70 -14.55 -15.74
C ARG A 141 24.65 -13.27 -14.89
N ASP A 142 25.79 -12.91 -14.33
CA ASP A 142 26.00 -11.71 -13.50
C ASP A 142 25.12 -11.66 -12.23
N VAL A 143 24.75 -12.84 -11.72
CA VAL A 143 24.07 -13.03 -10.44
C VAL A 143 24.88 -14.00 -9.59
N THR A 144 24.96 -13.76 -8.29
CA THR A 144 25.61 -14.67 -7.34
C THR A 144 24.66 -15.78 -6.93
N TYR A 145 25.16 -17.00 -6.90
CA TYR A 145 24.44 -18.21 -6.57
C TYR A 145 25.03 -18.81 -5.31
N PHE A 146 24.16 -19.12 -4.35
CA PHE A 146 24.58 -19.73 -3.10
C PHE A 146 24.40 -21.24 -3.18
N PRO A 147 25.36 -22.01 -2.65
CA PRO A 147 25.18 -23.44 -2.49
C PRO A 147 24.10 -23.69 -1.43
N MET A 148 23.14 -24.55 -1.73
CA MET A 148 22.10 -24.99 -0.79
C MET A 148 22.64 -26.07 0.14
N THR A 149 23.75 -25.77 0.81
CA THR A 149 24.31 -26.60 1.89
C THR A 149 23.59 -26.31 3.19
N TRP A 150 23.69 -27.24 4.15
CA TRP A 150 23.15 -27.05 5.50
C TRP A 150 23.65 -25.75 6.15
N ASN A 151 24.91 -25.38 5.90
CA ASN A 151 25.49 -24.18 6.48
C ASN A 151 24.76 -22.91 6.03
N PHE A 152 24.50 -22.74 4.73
CA PHE A 152 23.79 -21.54 4.26
C PHE A 152 22.28 -21.66 4.41
N GLY A 153 21.68 -22.74 3.89
CA GLY A 153 20.23 -22.90 3.89
C GLY A 153 19.64 -22.94 5.31
N VAL A 154 20.20 -23.78 6.18
CA VAL A 154 19.66 -23.96 7.54
C VAL A 154 20.30 -23.00 8.53
N ASN A 155 21.63 -22.99 8.68
CA ASN A 155 22.24 -22.22 9.77
C ASN A 155 22.23 -20.71 9.54
N GLU A 156 22.45 -20.24 8.31
CA GLU A 156 22.46 -18.79 8.02
C GLU A 156 21.06 -18.27 7.63
N PHE A 157 20.24 -19.03 6.91
CA PHE A 157 18.94 -18.55 6.43
C PHE A 157 17.71 -19.10 7.17
N SER A 158 17.90 -20.06 8.08
CA SER A 158 16.81 -20.70 8.84
C SER A 158 15.73 -21.30 7.95
N TRP A 159 16.11 -21.83 6.78
CA TRP A 159 15.17 -22.53 5.92
C TRP A 159 15.01 -23.98 6.35
N ASP A 160 13.76 -24.46 6.31
CA ASP A 160 13.44 -25.86 6.31
C ASP A 160 13.92 -26.49 4.99
N TYR A 161 14.63 -27.61 5.13
CA TYR A 161 15.30 -28.28 4.03
C TYR A 161 14.94 -29.76 4.03
N ALA A 162 14.39 -30.25 2.92
CA ALA A 162 14.15 -31.67 2.71
C ALA A 162 14.57 -32.10 1.31
N PHE A 163 15.17 -33.28 1.21
CA PHE A 163 15.45 -33.91 -0.08
C PHE A 163 15.07 -35.39 -0.03
N ASP A 164 14.25 -35.83 -0.99
CA ASP A 164 13.95 -37.23 -1.22
C ASP A 164 13.80 -37.55 -2.72
N GLY A 165 13.77 -38.83 -3.07
CA GLY A 165 13.72 -39.27 -4.47
C GLY A 165 12.38 -39.05 -5.17
N GLU A 166 11.31 -38.76 -4.44
CA GLU A 166 9.95 -38.58 -4.97
C GLU A 166 9.63 -37.09 -5.17
N ASN A 167 9.87 -36.27 -4.15
CA ASN A 167 9.58 -34.85 -4.11
C ASN A 167 10.76 -33.99 -4.61
N GLY A 168 11.96 -34.55 -4.68
CA GLY A 168 13.18 -33.82 -5.00
C GLY A 168 13.60 -32.91 -3.84
N LEU A 169 14.12 -31.72 -4.16
CA LEU A 169 14.50 -30.70 -3.17
C LEU A 169 13.30 -29.84 -2.80
N VAL A 170 12.99 -29.73 -1.52
CA VAL A 170 11.97 -28.84 -0.98
C VAL A 170 12.63 -27.89 0.01
N ILE A 171 12.44 -26.59 -0.21
CA ILE A 171 12.89 -25.52 0.67
C ILE A 171 11.67 -24.69 1.06
N ASP A 172 11.50 -24.51 2.36
CA ASP A 172 10.49 -23.66 2.94
C ASP A 172 11.17 -22.65 3.87
N SER A 173 10.85 -21.38 3.70
CA SER A 173 11.34 -20.32 4.57
C SER A 173 10.27 -19.91 5.59
N ASP A 174 10.72 -19.31 6.69
CA ASP A 174 9.86 -18.94 7.82
C ASP A 174 9.03 -17.67 7.58
N ASN A 175 9.32 -16.89 6.52
CA ASN A 175 8.53 -15.70 6.19
C ASN A 175 7.12 -16.09 5.70
N ILE A 176 6.18 -15.16 5.88
CA ILE A 176 4.79 -15.30 5.42
C ILE A 176 4.75 -15.69 3.94
N LYS A 177 4.05 -16.78 3.61
CA LYS A 177 3.92 -17.29 2.25
C LYS A 177 2.70 -16.69 1.57
N LEU A 178 2.91 -16.00 0.45
CA LEU A 178 1.82 -15.36 -0.29
C LEU A 178 1.25 -16.29 -1.36
N THR A 179 -0.04 -16.64 -1.21
CA THR A 179 -0.80 -17.27 -2.28
C THR A 179 -1.19 -16.22 -3.33
N GLN A 180 -0.83 -16.45 -4.59
CA GLN A 180 -1.17 -15.55 -5.69
C GLN A 180 -2.32 -16.08 -6.54
N LYS A 181 -3.22 -15.18 -6.92
CA LYS A 181 -4.32 -15.43 -7.85
C LYS A 181 -4.23 -14.47 -9.02
N SER A 182 -4.05 -15.03 -10.21
CA SER A 182 -4.13 -14.28 -11.47
C SER A 182 -5.56 -13.78 -11.70
N LEU A 183 -5.68 -12.54 -12.16
CA LEU A 183 -6.96 -11.97 -12.56
C LEU A 183 -7.16 -12.09 -14.08
N PRO A 184 -8.41 -12.05 -14.56
CA PRO A 184 -8.73 -12.03 -15.99
C PRO A 184 -7.96 -10.97 -16.78
N ALA A 185 -7.68 -11.30 -18.05
CA ALA A 185 -6.81 -10.49 -18.93
C ALA A 185 -7.55 -9.32 -19.61
N ASP A 186 -8.87 -9.35 -19.61
CA ASP A 186 -9.80 -8.36 -20.18
C ASP A 186 -9.97 -7.11 -19.30
N ARG A 187 -9.21 -7.00 -18.20
CA ARG A 187 -9.19 -5.84 -17.32
C ARG A 187 -8.89 -4.53 -18.04
N ALA A 188 -9.53 -3.47 -17.55
CA ALA A 188 -9.38 -2.11 -18.03
C ALA A 188 -7.92 -1.65 -17.98
N ARG A 189 -7.54 -0.83 -18.97
CA ARG A 189 -6.21 -0.24 -19.09
C ARG A 189 -6.28 1.27 -19.21
N ASN A 190 -5.27 1.95 -18.69
CA ASN A 190 -5.03 3.36 -18.94
C ASN A 190 -4.61 3.58 -20.41
N ALA A 191 -4.67 4.82 -20.89
CA ALA A 191 -4.24 5.16 -22.25
C ALA A 191 -2.79 4.73 -22.57
N GLY A 192 -1.93 4.65 -21.55
CA GLY A 192 -0.55 4.15 -21.66
C GLY A 192 -0.39 2.62 -21.64
N GLY A 193 -1.49 1.86 -21.63
CA GLY A 193 -1.48 0.39 -21.67
C GLY A 193 -1.28 -0.30 -20.31
N THR A 194 -0.96 0.45 -19.25
CA THR A 194 -0.92 -0.10 -17.88
C THR A 194 -2.32 -0.48 -17.41
N LEU A 195 -2.42 -1.52 -16.58
CA LEU A 195 -3.70 -1.89 -15.97
C LEU A 195 -4.23 -0.73 -15.12
N LYS A 196 -5.54 -0.49 -15.17
CA LYS A 196 -6.18 0.33 -14.16
C LYS A 196 -6.09 -0.40 -12.83
N ASN A 197 -5.84 0.35 -11.76
CA ASN A 197 -5.79 -0.20 -10.42
C ASN A 197 -7.18 -0.30 -9.77
N ASN A 198 -8.25 -0.19 -10.55
CA ASN A 198 -9.63 -0.27 -10.09
C ASN A 198 -9.95 -1.73 -9.73
N VAL A 199 -9.51 -2.17 -8.56
CA VAL A 199 -9.67 -3.52 -8.04
C VAL A 199 -9.97 -3.47 -6.54
N ALA A 200 -10.99 -4.19 -6.11
CA ALA A 200 -11.28 -4.43 -4.69
C ALA A 200 -11.23 -5.93 -4.40
N VAL A 201 -10.73 -6.31 -3.23
CA VAL A 201 -10.63 -7.71 -2.80
C VAL A 201 -11.29 -7.87 -1.44
N THR A 202 -12.21 -8.83 -1.32
CA THR A 202 -12.77 -9.31 -0.06
C THR A 202 -12.26 -10.73 0.22
N ASN A 203 -12.69 -11.34 1.32
CA ASN A 203 -12.37 -12.74 1.63
C ASN A 203 -13.03 -13.74 0.67
N ALA A 204 -14.06 -13.34 -0.09
CA ALA A 204 -14.83 -14.20 -0.98
C ALA A 204 -14.65 -13.85 -2.46
N PHE A 205 -14.47 -12.57 -2.79
CA PHE A 205 -14.53 -12.08 -4.16
C PHE A 205 -13.41 -11.09 -4.48
N VAL A 206 -13.13 -10.97 -5.78
CA VAL A 206 -12.39 -9.86 -6.35
C VAL A 206 -13.29 -9.13 -7.34
N TYR A 207 -13.28 -7.80 -7.26
CA TYR A 207 -14.03 -6.91 -8.12
C TYR A 207 -13.06 -6.10 -8.97
N TYR A 208 -13.35 -5.95 -10.26
CA TYR A 208 -12.47 -5.20 -11.17
C TYR A 208 -13.25 -4.54 -12.31
N GLU A 209 -12.67 -3.51 -12.91
CA GLU A 209 -13.18 -2.91 -14.16
C GLU A 209 -12.63 -3.67 -15.38
N ASP A 210 -13.49 -4.05 -16.32
CA ASP A 210 -13.10 -4.63 -17.61
C ASP A 210 -12.87 -3.56 -18.71
N ALA A 211 -12.39 -3.99 -19.88
CA ALA A 211 -12.12 -3.11 -21.01
C ALA A 211 -13.38 -2.45 -21.63
N GLN A 212 -14.58 -2.88 -21.25
CA GLN A 212 -15.87 -2.36 -21.69
C GLN A 212 -16.55 -1.47 -20.63
N GLY A 213 -15.85 -1.13 -19.54
CA GLY A 213 -16.38 -0.31 -18.46
C GLY A 213 -17.39 -1.05 -17.59
N GLN A 214 -17.39 -2.37 -17.61
CA GLN A 214 -18.20 -3.20 -16.72
C GLN A 214 -17.43 -3.42 -15.42
N ILE A 215 -18.15 -3.40 -14.30
CA ILE A 215 -17.62 -3.90 -13.04
C ILE A 215 -17.95 -5.38 -12.97
N MET A 216 -16.89 -6.17 -12.89
CA MET A 216 -16.91 -7.62 -12.84
C MET A 216 -16.63 -8.08 -11.42
N GLN A 217 -17.33 -9.12 -10.99
CA GLN A 217 -17.06 -9.87 -9.76
C GLN A 217 -16.52 -11.23 -10.17
N ALA A 218 -15.46 -11.70 -9.54
CA ALA A 218 -14.96 -13.05 -9.67
C ALA A 218 -14.81 -13.72 -8.31
N SER A 219 -15.10 -15.02 -8.23
CA SER A 219 -14.84 -15.80 -7.02
C SER A 219 -13.34 -15.82 -6.71
N LEU A 220 -12.95 -15.57 -5.47
CA LEU A 220 -11.55 -15.64 -5.07
C LEU A 220 -10.98 -17.07 -5.14
N SER A 221 -11.84 -18.08 -4.96
CA SER A 221 -11.47 -19.49 -5.09
C SER A 221 -11.26 -19.91 -6.56
N ASN A 222 -11.89 -19.21 -7.51
CA ASN A 222 -11.74 -19.44 -8.95
C ASN A 222 -11.96 -18.12 -9.71
N THR A 223 -10.88 -17.39 -9.97
CA THR A 223 -10.91 -16.06 -10.58
C THR A 223 -11.32 -16.06 -12.05
N SER A 224 -11.46 -17.23 -12.70
CA SER A 224 -12.05 -17.34 -14.04
C SER A 224 -13.57 -17.39 -14.03
N SER A 225 -14.20 -17.65 -12.88
CA SER A 225 -15.65 -17.61 -12.73
C SER A 225 -16.11 -16.18 -12.49
N THR A 226 -16.45 -15.47 -13.55
CA THR A 226 -16.78 -14.04 -13.53
C THR A 226 -18.27 -13.78 -13.75
N LYS A 227 -18.77 -12.67 -13.19
CA LYS A 227 -20.12 -12.15 -13.35
C LYS A 227 -20.06 -10.63 -13.46
N GLN A 228 -20.78 -10.06 -14.43
CA GLN A 228 -21.01 -8.62 -14.46
C GLN A 228 -21.96 -8.22 -13.32
N VAL A 229 -21.57 -7.23 -12.52
CA VAL A 229 -22.36 -6.72 -11.39
C VAL A 229 -22.77 -5.25 -11.55
N TYR A 230 -22.07 -4.50 -12.41
CA TYR A 230 -22.45 -3.12 -12.72
C TYR A 230 -21.96 -2.71 -14.11
N GLN A 231 -22.64 -1.75 -14.75
CA GLN A 231 -22.17 -1.10 -15.97
C GLN A 231 -21.89 0.36 -15.64
N LEU A 232 -20.64 0.80 -15.82
CA LEU A 232 -20.32 2.22 -15.64
C LEU A 232 -21.08 3.06 -16.67
N PRO A 233 -21.66 4.19 -16.27
CA PRO A 233 -22.27 5.11 -17.21
C PRO A 233 -21.19 5.80 -18.07
N VAL A 234 -21.56 6.15 -19.30
CA VAL A 234 -20.77 7.06 -20.12
C VAL A 234 -20.71 8.42 -19.41
N TRP A 235 -19.52 9.00 -19.33
CA TRP A 235 -19.30 10.29 -18.74
C TRP A 235 -19.97 11.38 -19.58
N THR A 236 -20.92 12.11 -19.00
CA THR A 236 -21.79 13.05 -19.73
C THR A 236 -21.07 14.26 -20.31
N TYR A 237 -19.88 14.58 -19.79
CA TYR A 237 -19.02 15.67 -20.28
C TYR A 237 -17.90 15.14 -21.21
N GLY A 238 -17.90 13.85 -21.52
CA GLY A 238 -16.92 13.20 -22.38
C GLY A 238 -17.29 13.18 -23.86
N ASP A 239 -16.63 12.30 -24.60
CA ASP A 239 -16.78 12.09 -26.05
C ASP A 239 -17.97 11.17 -26.44
N GLY A 240 -18.86 10.88 -25.48
CA GLY A 240 -19.97 9.94 -25.66
C GLY A 240 -19.54 8.46 -25.68
N LYS A 241 -18.27 8.14 -25.40
CA LYS A 241 -17.75 6.76 -25.34
C LYS A 241 -16.98 6.47 -24.06
N THR A 242 -16.36 7.49 -23.49
CA THR A 242 -15.56 7.40 -22.27
C THR A 242 -16.48 7.18 -21.08
N PHE A 243 -16.26 6.10 -20.33
CA PHE A 243 -16.96 5.85 -19.07
C PHE A 243 -16.45 6.76 -17.95
N VAL A 244 -17.27 6.97 -16.94
CA VAL A 244 -16.84 7.64 -15.70
C VAL A 244 -15.62 6.96 -15.07
N TYR A 245 -14.77 7.73 -14.40
CA TYR A 245 -13.65 7.17 -13.66
C TYR A 245 -14.16 6.52 -12.37
N ALA A 246 -14.03 5.20 -12.28
CA ALA A 246 -14.44 4.43 -11.12
C ALA A 246 -13.33 4.33 -10.08
N GLY A 247 -13.70 4.28 -8.80
CA GLY A 247 -12.90 3.78 -7.69
C GLY A 247 -13.53 2.50 -7.15
N LEU A 248 -12.71 1.50 -6.86
CA LEU A 248 -13.13 0.27 -6.19
C LEU A 248 -12.31 0.09 -4.92
N TYR A 249 -12.98 -0.21 -3.81
CA TYR A 249 -12.32 -0.53 -2.55
C TYR A 249 -13.15 -1.52 -1.74
N ALA A 250 -12.50 -2.14 -0.75
CA ALA A 250 -13.15 -3.01 0.23
C ALA A 250 -12.99 -2.46 1.65
N GLU A 251 -14.07 -2.54 2.41
CA GLU A 251 -14.15 -2.15 3.82
C GLU A 251 -15.19 -3.02 4.52
N ASP A 252 -14.89 -3.48 5.75
CA ASP A 252 -15.78 -4.33 6.55
C ASP A 252 -16.35 -5.56 5.80
N GLY A 253 -15.51 -6.20 4.98
CA GLY A 253 -15.89 -7.36 4.17
C GLY A 253 -16.81 -7.05 2.99
N ARG A 254 -17.07 -5.78 2.70
CA ARG A 254 -17.97 -5.33 1.63
C ARG A 254 -17.19 -4.59 0.55
N ALA A 255 -17.64 -4.71 -0.68
CA ALA A 255 -17.07 -3.98 -1.81
C ALA A 255 -17.91 -2.75 -2.16
N PHE A 256 -17.22 -1.67 -2.49
CA PHE A 256 -17.81 -0.39 -2.84
C PHE A 256 -17.27 0.11 -4.17
N LEU A 257 -18.17 0.67 -4.97
CA LEU A 257 -17.90 1.38 -6.20
C LEU A 257 -18.18 2.86 -5.98
N THR A 258 -17.23 3.71 -6.34
CA THR A 258 -17.40 5.15 -6.41
C THR A 258 -17.15 5.66 -7.82
N TYR A 259 -17.83 6.73 -8.21
CA TYR A 259 -17.49 7.49 -9.41
C TYR A 259 -18.12 8.88 -9.38
N HIS A 260 -17.56 9.78 -10.19
CA HIS A 260 -18.11 11.10 -10.45
C HIS A 260 -18.83 11.14 -11.80
N GLN A 261 -20.03 11.71 -11.85
CA GLN A 261 -20.75 11.99 -13.09
C GLN A 261 -21.00 13.48 -13.25
N GLY A 262 -20.74 14.01 -14.45
CA GLY A 262 -20.83 15.45 -14.73
C GLY A 262 -19.47 16.16 -14.73
N GLY A 263 -19.51 17.49 -14.74
CA GLY A 263 -18.30 18.32 -14.71
C GLY A 263 -17.77 18.53 -13.28
N ALA A 264 -16.48 18.83 -13.16
CA ALA A 264 -15.80 18.98 -11.86
C ALA A 264 -16.54 19.87 -10.85
N THR A 265 -17.21 20.94 -11.29
CA THR A 265 -17.98 21.82 -10.40
C THR A 265 -19.44 21.36 -10.20
N MET A 266 -20.14 20.92 -11.25
CA MET A 266 -21.60 20.77 -11.26
C MET A 266 -22.08 19.30 -11.29
N GLY A 267 -21.19 18.33 -11.13
CA GLY A 267 -21.53 16.92 -11.15
C GLY A 267 -21.99 16.35 -9.80
N THR A 268 -22.16 15.03 -9.79
CA THR A 268 -22.66 14.23 -8.67
C THR A 268 -21.70 13.09 -8.38
N ASP A 269 -21.43 12.83 -7.11
CA ASP A 269 -20.63 11.69 -6.66
C ASP A 269 -21.56 10.53 -6.30
N TYR A 270 -21.17 9.33 -6.71
CA TYR A 270 -21.91 8.10 -6.44
C TYR A 270 -21.10 7.21 -5.53
N LEU A 271 -21.76 6.63 -4.52
CA LEU A 271 -21.26 5.54 -3.69
C LEU A 271 -22.26 4.38 -3.77
N ILE A 272 -21.80 3.25 -4.25
CA ILE A 272 -22.61 2.06 -4.50
C ILE A 272 -21.97 0.88 -3.80
N ARG A 273 -22.74 0.19 -2.95
CA ARG A 273 -22.33 -1.11 -2.41
C ARG A 273 -22.58 -2.20 -3.45
N ILE A 274 -21.59 -3.06 -3.67
CA ILE A 274 -21.74 -4.27 -4.46
C ILE A 274 -21.97 -5.43 -3.49
N ASN A 275 -23.15 -6.05 -3.58
CA ASN A 275 -23.53 -7.16 -2.70
C ASN A 275 -22.94 -8.48 -3.23
N ASP A 276 -22.74 -9.45 -2.32
CA ASP A 276 -22.16 -10.75 -2.65
C ASP A 276 -22.99 -11.57 -3.66
N ASP A 277 -24.31 -11.37 -3.67
CA ASP A 277 -25.21 -11.98 -4.67
C ASP A 277 -25.08 -11.36 -6.08
N GLY A 278 -24.25 -10.32 -6.21
CA GLY A 278 -23.98 -9.56 -7.43
C GLY A 278 -25.02 -8.49 -7.74
N SER A 279 -25.95 -8.20 -6.84
CA SER A 279 -26.79 -7.01 -6.89
C SER A 279 -26.03 -5.77 -6.38
N THR A 280 -26.57 -4.57 -6.62
CA THR A 280 -25.99 -3.32 -6.11
C THR A 280 -26.98 -2.54 -5.26
N THR A 281 -26.47 -1.72 -4.36
CA THR A 281 -27.26 -0.82 -3.51
C THR A 281 -26.65 0.56 -3.57
N LEU A 282 -27.40 1.55 -4.09
CA LEU A 282 -26.99 2.95 -4.07
C LEU A 282 -27.04 3.45 -2.62
N LEU A 283 -25.91 3.95 -2.11
CA LEU A 283 -25.78 4.47 -0.76
C LEU A 283 -25.75 6.01 -0.72
N ASN A 284 -25.15 6.63 -1.73
CA ASN A 284 -25.10 8.08 -1.86
C ASN A 284 -25.01 8.45 -3.36
N ASP A 285 -25.75 9.48 -3.76
CA ASP A 285 -25.71 10.12 -5.07
C ASP A 285 -25.70 11.65 -4.92
N THR A 286 -24.95 12.13 -3.94
CA THR A 286 -24.80 13.55 -3.64
C THR A 286 -23.33 13.89 -3.40
N ARG A 287 -23.05 15.18 -3.22
CA ARG A 287 -21.73 15.69 -2.81
C ARG A 287 -21.61 15.91 -1.30
N TYR A 288 -22.59 15.42 -0.54
CA TYR A 288 -22.50 15.39 0.91
C TYR A 288 -21.77 14.12 1.32
N TYR A 289 -20.78 14.26 2.21
CA TYR A 289 -20.33 13.12 3.00
C TYR A 289 -21.43 12.78 3.99
N ILE A 290 -21.79 11.51 4.09
CA ILE A 290 -22.83 11.02 5.00
C ILE A 290 -22.22 9.92 5.86
N LYS A 291 -22.24 10.11 7.18
CA LYS A 291 -21.80 9.10 8.14
C LYS A 291 -22.94 8.71 9.06
N ASN A 292 -23.12 7.41 9.23
CA ASN A 292 -24.15 6.84 10.09
C ASN A 292 -23.54 6.42 11.43
N PHE A 293 -24.22 6.79 12.52
CA PHE A 293 -23.91 6.45 13.90
C PHE A 293 -25.15 5.80 14.54
N GLY A 294 -25.33 4.50 14.32
CA GLY A 294 -26.57 3.81 14.69
C GLY A 294 -27.77 4.43 13.96
N ASP A 295 -28.76 4.91 14.71
CA ASP A 295 -30.02 5.47 14.20
C ASP A 295 -29.90 6.94 13.76
N ILE A 296 -28.72 7.52 13.86
CA ILE A 296 -28.44 8.92 13.53
C ILE A 296 -27.53 8.98 12.31
N SER A 297 -27.85 9.87 11.37
CA SER A 297 -27.00 10.21 10.24
C SER A 297 -26.53 11.65 10.38
N ILE A 298 -25.26 11.89 10.08
CA ILE A 298 -24.64 13.22 9.98
C ILE A 298 -24.21 13.42 8.55
N GLN A 299 -24.46 14.61 8.00
CA GLN A 299 -23.95 14.97 6.68
C GLN A 299 -23.30 16.35 6.66
N TYR A 300 -22.35 16.50 5.75
CA TYR A 300 -21.74 17.79 5.44
C TYR A 300 -21.20 17.84 4.01
N TRP A 301 -21.16 19.02 3.42
CA TRP A 301 -20.74 19.23 2.03
C TRP A 301 -19.25 19.02 1.85
N ILE A 302 -18.86 18.13 0.93
CA ILE A 302 -17.46 17.88 0.55
C ILE A 302 -17.18 18.24 -0.92
N GLY A 303 -18.16 18.85 -1.59
CA GLY A 303 -18.03 19.29 -2.97
C GLY A 303 -17.27 20.62 -3.15
N PRO A 304 -17.08 21.06 -4.40
CA PRO A 304 -16.43 22.33 -4.70
C PRO A 304 -17.23 23.52 -4.17
N ALA A 305 -16.54 24.64 -3.94
CA ALA A 305 -17.08 25.89 -3.40
C ALA A 305 -17.89 25.68 -2.10
N PRO A 306 -17.26 25.14 -1.04
CA PRO A 306 -17.95 24.92 0.22
C PRO A 306 -18.35 26.26 0.88
N GLY A 307 -19.49 26.25 1.56
CA GLY A 307 -19.99 27.38 2.36
C GLY A 307 -20.22 26.98 3.82
N PRO A 308 -20.47 27.94 4.71
CA PRO A 308 -20.70 27.66 6.12
C PRO A 308 -22.11 27.09 6.38
N GLY A 309 -22.32 26.52 7.56
CA GLY A 309 -23.65 26.10 8.03
C GLY A 309 -24.24 24.87 7.33
N GLN A 310 -23.39 24.11 6.63
CA GLN A 310 -23.80 22.95 5.83
C GLN A 310 -23.94 21.64 6.65
N LEU A 311 -23.53 21.63 7.93
CA LEU A 311 -23.63 20.46 8.80
C LEU A 311 -25.09 20.19 9.15
N SER A 312 -25.53 18.95 9.02
CA SER A 312 -26.90 18.55 9.31
C SER A 312 -26.98 17.17 9.93
N ILE A 313 -28.05 16.94 10.68
CA ILE A 313 -28.36 15.70 11.38
C ILE A 313 -29.74 15.20 10.99
N LYS A 314 -29.91 13.87 10.99
CA LYS A 314 -31.18 13.21 10.77
C LYS A 314 -31.27 11.96 11.65
N GLY A 315 -32.46 11.67 12.19
CA GLY A 315 -32.78 10.38 12.81
C GLY A 315 -33.44 9.43 11.81
N GLU A 316 -33.63 8.18 12.23
CA GLU A 316 -34.31 7.17 11.39
C GLU A 316 -35.69 7.67 10.93
N GLY A 317 -35.91 7.72 9.62
CA GLY A 317 -37.16 8.17 9.02
C GLY A 317 -37.47 9.67 9.12
N SER A 318 -36.59 10.50 9.71
CA SER A 318 -36.81 11.96 9.82
C SER A 318 -36.29 12.74 8.60
N GLU A 319 -36.55 14.03 8.55
CA GLU A 319 -35.90 14.95 7.62
C GLU A 319 -34.52 15.39 8.16
N TRP A 320 -33.71 16.00 7.28
CA TRP A 320 -32.44 16.62 7.65
C TRP A 320 -32.68 17.96 8.34
N HIS A 321 -32.01 18.18 9.48
CA HIS A 321 -32.05 19.42 10.23
C HIS A 321 -30.66 20.02 10.37
N PRO A 322 -30.48 21.36 10.28
CA PRO A 322 -29.19 22.00 10.52
C PRO A 322 -28.65 21.67 11.90
N LEU A 323 -27.33 21.50 12.00
CA LEU A 323 -26.62 21.21 13.23
C LEU A 323 -25.37 22.11 13.35
N GLY A 324 -25.14 22.59 14.57
CA GLY A 324 -24.00 23.42 14.95
C GLY A 324 -24.17 24.91 14.65
N ASN A 325 -23.08 25.67 14.87
CA ASN A 325 -22.95 27.07 14.52
C ASN A 325 -23.00 27.25 12.97
N PRO A 326 -23.92 28.08 12.42
CA PRO A 326 -24.06 28.30 10.99
C PRO A 326 -22.92 29.10 10.35
N ASP A 327 -22.04 29.73 11.12
CA ASP A 327 -20.90 30.51 10.60
C ASP A 327 -19.67 29.64 10.30
N LEU A 328 -19.69 28.36 10.71
CA LEU A 328 -18.58 27.44 10.51
C LEU A 328 -18.70 26.65 9.21
N LEU A 329 -17.57 26.53 8.52
CA LEU A 329 -17.34 25.53 7.49
C LEU A 329 -16.88 24.24 8.16
N TYR A 330 -17.75 23.24 8.23
CA TYR A 330 -17.46 21.94 8.85
C TYR A 330 -16.82 20.94 7.89
N GLY A 331 -15.97 20.04 8.41
CA GLY A 331 -15.44 18.91 7.65
C GLY A 331 -14.42 19.30 6.56
N TRP A 332 -13.73 20.43 6.72
CA TRP A 332 -12.69 20.89 5.81
C TRP A 332 -11.42 21.29 6.57
N ALA A 333 -10.27 20.91 6.03
CA ALA A 333 -8.96 21.44 6.39
C ALA A 333 -8.70 22.77 5.65
N TRP A 334 -9.47 23.80 5.99
CA TRP A 334 -9.45 25.09 5.30
C TRP A 334 -8.31 25.99 5.78
N ARG A 335 -7.69 26.70 4.85
CA ARG A 335 -6.59 27.62 5.11
C ARG A 335 -6.74 28.89 4.31
N VAL A 336 -6.26 29.99 4.89
CA VAL A 336 -6.20 31.31 4.27
C VAL A 336 -4.74 31.77 4.28
N SER A 337 -4.23 32.17 3.11
CA SER A 337 -2.88 32.68 2.95
C SER A 337 -2.88 33.85 1.96
N GLY A 338 -2.68 35.06 2.48
CA GLY A 338 -2.77 36.29 1.69
C GLY A 338 -4.14 36.41 1.03
N ASN A 339 -4.17 36.44 -0.31
CA ASN A 339 -5.41 36.57 -1.09
C ASN A 339 -5.97 35.22 -1.57
N GLN A 340 -5.49 34.11 -1.04
CA GLN A 340 -5.94 32.76 -1.42
C GLN A 340 -6.56 32.05 -0.21
N SER A 341 -7.70 31.41 -0.43
CA SER A 341 -8.35 30.53 0.53
C SER A 341 -8.70 29.21 -0.13
N GLY A 342 -8.61 28.12 0.63
CA GLY A 342 -8.88 26.78 0.13
C GLY A 342 -8.50 25.69 1.11
N GLY A 343 -8.89 24.46 0.81
CA GLY A 343 -8.59 23.30 1.64
C GLY A 343 -9.04 22.01 0.96
N GLY A 344 -8.84 20.89 1.65
CA GLY A 344 -9.45 19.61 1.31
C GLY A 344 -10.56 19.28 2.30
N SER A 345 -11.54 18.49 1.86
CA SER A 345 -12.51 17.87 2.76
C SER A 345 -11.83 16.86 3.68
N SER A 346 -12.41 16.64 4.86
CA SER A 346 -11.99 15.64 5.83
C SER A 346 -13.17 14.74 6.18
N GLU A 347 -12.90 13.44 6.33
CA GLU A 347 -13.85 12.43 6.80
C GLU A 347 -13.74 12.19 8.33
N ASP A 348 -12.92 13.00 9.01
CA ASP A 348 -12.69 12.96 10.45
C ASP A 348 -13.89 13.53 11.19
N VAL A 349 -14.88 12.66 11.41
CA VAL A 349 -16.08 12.95 12.20
C VAL A 349 -16.37 11.79 13.14
N TYR A 350 -16.57 12.10 14.41
CA TYR A 350 -16.72 11.11 15.48
C TYR A 350 -17.85 11.52 16.42
N LEU A 351 -18.66 10.57 16.86
CA LEU A 351 -19.71 10.81 17.84
C LEU A 351 -19.37 10.08 19.14
N VAL A 352 -19.19 10.83 20.24
CA VAL A 352 -18.94 10.29 21.58
C VAL A 352 -20.09 10.72 22.48
N GLY A 353 -20.96 9.77 22.84
CA GLY A 353 -22.21 10.09 23.54
C GLY A 353 -23.10 10.99 22.68
N SER A 354 -23.33 12.23 23.12
CA SER A 354 -24.11 13.23 22.37
C SER A 354 -23.25 14.32 21.73
N ASP A 355 -21.93 14.17 21.77
CA ASP A 355 -21.00 15.17 21.28
C ASP A 355 -20.35 14.71 19.98
N LEU A 356 -20.62 15.45 18.91
CA LEU A 356 -20.00 15.28 17.61
C LEU A 356 -18.70 16.07 17.56
N TYR A 357 -17.60 15.40 17.24
CA TYR A 357 -16.30 16.01 17.01
C TYR A 357 -16.02 16.05 15.52
N ILE A 358 -15.70 17.24 15.00
CA ILE A 358 -15.49 17.49 13.57
C ILE A 358 -14.56 18.69 13.38
N LEU A 359 -13.84 18.74 12.24
CA LEU A 359 -13.12 19.96 11.86
C LEU A 359 -14.10 21.10 11.57
N GLY A 360 -13.70 22.32 11.92
CA GLY A 360 -14.44 23.54 11.61
C GLY A 360 -13.51 24.71 11.33
N PHE A 361 -13.94 25.59 10.43
CA PHE A 361 -13.28 26.86 10.14
C PHE A 361 -14.32 27.99 10.21
N ASP A 362 -14.06 29.02 11.02
CA ASP A 362 -14.92 30.21 11.07
C ASP A 362 -14.70 31.08 9.83
N ILE A 363 -15.64 31.02 8.91
CA ILE A 363 -15.61 31.75 7.64
C ILE A 363 -15.96 33.23 7.82
N MET A 364 -16.59 33.61 8.93
CA MET A 364 -16.94 35.01 9.20
C MET A 364 -15.73 35.78 9.74
N SER A 365 -14.71 35.07 10.20
CA SER A 365 -13.47 35.61 10.76
C SER A 365 -12.23 35.17 9.96
N GLU A 366 -12.32 35.01 8.64
CA GLU A 366 -11.31 34.32 7.80
C GLU A 366 -9.86 34.79 8.01
N ASN A 367 -9.64 36.09 8.23
CA ASN A 367 -8.31 36.69 8.34
C ASN A 367 -7.62 36.40 9.68
N THR A 368 -8.35 35.93 10.68
CA THR A 368 -7.85 35.64 12.04
C THR A 368 -8.11 34.19 12.46
N SER A 369 -8.87 33.46 11.66
CA SER A 369 -9.32 32.10 11.96
C SER A 369 -8.34 31.06 11.44
N THR A 370 -8.36 29.89 12.06
CA THR A 370 -7.65 28.68 11.64
C THR A 370 -8.60 27.50 11.77
N THR A 371 -8.41 26.47 10.95
CA THR A 371 -9.19 25.24 11.11
C THR A 371 -8.83 24.62 12.46
N GLY A 372 -9.84 24.18 13.20
CA GLY A 372 -9.67 23.50 14.48
C GLY A 372 -10.70 22.40 14.68
N ILE A 373 -10.60 21.70 15.79
CA ILE A 373 -11.57 20.69 16.18
C ILE A 373 -12.70 21.37 16.96
N TYR A 374 -13.94 21.08 16.57
CA TYR A 374 -15.15 21.55 17.22
C TYR A 374 -15.94 20.39 17.79
N ARG A 375 -16.46 20.59 19.01
CA ARG A 375 -17.47 19.76 19.63
C ARG A 375 -18.83 20.40 19.36
N VAL A 376 -19.75 19.64 18.76
CA VAL A 376 -21.14 20.02 18.54
C VAL A 376 -22.05 19.06 19.28
N ASN A 377 -22.76 19.55 20.29
CA ASN A 377 -23.70 18.71 21.02
C ASN A 377 -24.99 18.53 20.22
N ILE A 378 -25.33 17.30 19.86
CA ILE A 378 -26.43 17.00 18.94
C ILE A 378 -27.83 17.28 19.51
N ASN A 379 -27.95 17.40 20.83
CA ASN A 379 -29.23 17.64 21.51
C ASN A 379 -29.48 19.13 21.78
N THR A 380 -28.43 19.87 22.11
CA THR A 380 -28.52 21.29 22.52
C THR A 380 -28.10 22.25 21.41
N ASN A 381 -27.47 21.74 20.36
CA ASN A 381 -26.84 22.51 19.28
C ASN A 381 -25.65 23.39 19.74
N GLU A 382 -25.18 23.22 20.98
CA GLU A 382 -24.02 23.95 21.51
C GLU A 382 -22.76 23.57 20.72
N THR A 383 -22.04 24.57 20.23
CA THR A 383 -20.81 24.40 19.44
C THR A 383 -19.63 25.07 20.14
N VAL A 384 -18.58 24.30 20.40
CA VAL A 384 -17.38 24.77 21.13
C VAL A 384 -16.12 24.31 20.41
N ARG A 385 -15.18 25.23 20.18
CA ARG A 385 -13.82 24.88 19.74
C ARG A 385 -13.06 24.30 20.92
N ILE A 386 -12.45 23.13 20.77
CA ILE A 386 -11.82 22.42 21.92
C ILE A 386 -10.31 22.68 22.07
N SER A 387 -9.66 23.23 21.05
CA SER A 387 -8.25 23.64 21.08
C SER A 387 -8.04 24.91 20.26
N GLU A 388 -7.21 25.83 20.76
CA GLU A 388 -6.81 27.05 20.07
C GLU A 388 -5.83 26.78 18.89
N ARG A 389 -5.32 25.55 18.77
CA ARG A 389 -4.37 25.19 17.72
C ARG A 389 -5.03 25.05 16.36
N GLU A 390 -4.23 25.29 15.32
CA GLU A 390 -4.62 24.87 13.98
C GLU A 390 -4.54 23.34 13.89
N VAL A 391 -5.62 22.71 13.45
CA VAL A 391 -5.71 21.27 13.25
C VAL A 391 -6.34 20.99 11.90
N THR A 392 -5.71 20.12 11.12
CA THR A 392 -6.20 19.74 9.77
C THR A 392 -6.58 18.27 9.64
N ALA A 393 -6.33 17.46 10.66
CA ALA A 393 -6.78 16.07 10.77
C ALA A 393 -6.69 15.64 12.25
N PHE A 394 -7.54 14.72 12.69
CA PHE A 394 -7.52 14.21 14.06
C PHE A 394 -8.09 12.80 14.18
N TYR A 395 -7.67 12.09 15.23
CA TYR A 395 -8.11 10.73 15.55
C TYR A 395 -8.69 10.70 16.95
N ILE A 396 -9.83 10.02 17.13
CA ILE A 396 -10.36 9.73 18.46
C ILE A 396 -10.13 8.25 18.76
N GLU A 397 -9.48 7.98 19.88
CA GLU A 397 -9.30 6.62 20.41
C GLU A 397 -9.50 6.62 21.93
N GLY A 398 -10.42 5.79 22.40
CA GLY A 398 -10.83 5.77 23.79
C GLY A 398 -11.30 7.14 24.26
N ASP A 399 -10.68 7.66 25.31
CA ASP A 399 -11.00 8.95 25.91
C ASP A 399 -10.13 10.11 25.39
N TYR A 400 -9.42 9.91 24.27
CA TYR A 400 -8.45 10.87 23.78
C TYR A 400 -8.66 11.25 22.32
N ILE A 401 -8.39 12.51 22.03
CA ILE A 401 -8.23 13.03 20.68
C ILE A 401 -6.75 13.27 20.41
N TYR A 402 -6.23 12.73 19.32
CA TYR A 402 -4.86 12.90 18.86
C TYR A 402 -4.83 13.75 17.60
N TYR A 403 -3.91 14.70 17.54
CA TYR A 403 -3.75 15.55 16.35
C TYR A 403 -2.36 16.18 16.30
N ALA A 404 -1.99 16.65 15.11
CA ALA A 404 -0.74 17.35 14.86
C ALA A 404 -0.99 18.86 14.67
N SER A 405 -0.08 19.68 15.19
CA SER A 405 -0.06 21.13 14.99
C SER A 405 1.39 21.64 15.01
N ALA A 406 1.77 22.44 14.02
CA ALA A 406 3.09 23.09 13.94
C ALA A 406 4.30 22.15 14.14
N GLY A 407 4.24 20.92 13.61
CA GLY A 407 5.33 19.93 13.74
C GLY A 407 5.38 19.20 15.08
N SER A 408 4.39 19.41 15.95
CA SER A 408 4.21 18.71 17.22
C SER A 408 2.94 17.86 17.21
N VAL A 409 2.92 16.80 18.02
CA VAL A 409 1.75 15.97 18.26
C VAL A 409 1.21 16.25 19.66
N TYR A 410 -0.11 16.41 19.73
CA TYR A 410 -0.86 16.69 20.95
C TYR A 410 -1.90 15.60 21.19
N ARG A 411 -2.32 15.53 22.44
CA ARG A 411 -3.44 14.70 22.89
C ARG A 411 -4.39 15.54 23.74
N TYR A 412 -5.69 15.41 23.52
CA TYR A 412 -6.73 16.07 24.30
C TYR A 412 -7.58 15.05 25.03
N SER A 413 -7.75 15.20 26.34
CA SER A 413 -8.59 14.32 27.18
C SER A 413 -10.05 14.71 27.08
N LEU A 414 -10.89 13.80 26.57
CA LEU A 414 -12.35 13.95 26.52
C LEU A 414 -12.99 14.01 27.91
N ARG A 415 -12.35 13.39 28.92
CA ARG A 415 -12.85 13.36 30.29
C ARG A 415 -12.49 14.62 31.08
N GLU A 416 -11.25 15.07 30.95
CA GLU A 416 -10.72 16.18 31.75
C GLU A 416 -10.84 17.53 31.04
N GLY A 417 -11.05 17.53 29.72
CA GLY A 417 -11.08 18.74 28.90
C GLY A 417 -9.71 19.41 28.78
N THR A 418 -8.63 18.65 28.97
CA THR A 418 -7.25 19.14 29.03
C THR A 418 -6.45 18.73 27.80
N GLU A 419 -5.56 19.61 27.34
CA GLU A 419 -4.63 19.37 26.24
C GLU A 419 -3.21 19.09 26.78
N GLU A 420 -2.55 18.10 26.20
CA GLU A 420 -1.17 17.69 26.51
C GLU A 420 -0.32 17.67 25.23
N LEU A 421 0.89 18.22 25.29
CA LEU A 421 1.92 18.03 24.27
C LEU A 421 2.57 16.66 24.46
N LEU A 422 2.46 15.77 23.47
CA LEU A 422 3.16 14.48 23.51
C LEU A 422 4.61 14.63 23.07
N LYS A 423 4.84 15.29 21.93
CA LYS A 423 6.19 15.46 21.37
C LYS A 423 6.24 16.58 20.34
N GLU A 424 7.34 17.35 20.36
CA GLU A 424 7.77 18.15 19.21
C GLU A 424 8.66 17.27 18.33
N LEU A 425 8.21 16.98 17.11
CA LEU A 425 8.86 16.03 16.21
C LEU A 425 9.74 16.75 15.18
N VAL A 426 9.23 17.84 14.61
CA VAL A 426 9.93 18.63 13.59
C VAL A 426 9.69 20.12 13.78
N LYS A 427 10.60 20.93 13.24
CA LYS A 427 10.49 22.40 13.23
C LYS A 427 10.33 22.91 11.81
N ALA A 428 9.72 24.09 11.67
CA ALA A 428 9.65 24.80 10.41
C ALA A 428 11.05 24.93 9.76
N PRO A 429 11.18 24.78 8.43
CA PRO A 429 10.09 24.67 7.44
C PRO A 429 9.51 23.25 7.28
N ASN A 430 9.99 22.26 8.04
CA ASN A 430 9.42 20.91 8.03
C ASN A 430 8.06 20.90 8.77
N LYS A 431 7.24 19.90 8.47
CA LYS A 431 5.89 19.70 9.00
C LYS A 431 5.58 18.21 9.09
N ILE A 432 4.55 17.85 9.85
CA ILE A 432 3.97 16.52 9.78
C ILE A 432 3.06 16.47 8.54
N GLY A 433 3.30 15.52 7.65
CA GLY A 433 2.55 15.33 6.40
C GLY A 433 1.21 14.62 6.63
N GLU A 434 1.27 13.50 7.34
CA GLU A 434 0.14 12.64 7.68
C GLU A 434 0.36 12.10 9.10
N LEU A 435 -0.73 11.78 9.79
CA LEU A 435 -0.74 11.21 11.14
C LEU A 435 -1.68 10.01 11.13
N SER A 436 -1.38 8.96 11.88
CA SER A 436 -2.32 7.90 12.22
C SER A 436 -2.06 7.40 13.64
N VAL A 437 -3.10 6.88 14.29
CA VAL A 437 -3.02 6.39 15.67
C VAL A 437 -3.65 5.00 15.75
N LEU A 438 -2.90 4.06 16.33
CA LEU A 438 -3.34 2.69 16.56
C LEU A 438 -3.02 2.29 18.00
N ASN A 439 -4.04 2.10 18.83
CA ASN A 439 -3.90 1.67 20.21
C ASN A 439 -2.93 2.56 21.03
N GLY A 440 -3.01 3.87 20.83
CA GLY A 440 -2.15 4.89 21.43
C GLY A 440 -0.79 5.05 20.76
N ASN A 441 -0.40 4.17 19.84
CA ASN A 441 0.83 4.30 19.05
C ASN A 441 0.61 5.34 17.96
N VAL A 442 1.46 6.37 17.92
CA VAL A 442 1.39 7.44 16.93
C VAL A 442 2.40 7.19 15.82
N TYR A 443 1.90 7.20 14.60
CA TYR A 443 2.66 7.08 13.36
C TYR A 443 2.49 8.36 12.54
N TRP A 444 3.56 8.83 11.93
CA TRP A 444 3.52 10.08 11.19
C TRP A 444 4.45 10.06 9.97
N GLN A 445 4.04 10.81 8.95
CA GLN A 445 4.85 11.07 7.78
C GLN A 445 5.63 12.36 7.96
N ASP A 446 6.93 12.33 7.72
CA ASP A 446 7.72 13.55 7.65
C ASP A 446 7.40 14.36 6.38
N GLY A 447 7.29 15.68 6.54
CA GLY A 447 6.85 16.56 5.47
C GLY A 447 7.88 16.74 4.36
N LEU A 448 9.16 16.56 4.65
CA LEU A 448 10.29 16.74 3.72
C LEU A 448 10.72 15.43 3.08
N ASP A 449 11.07 14.42 3.88
CA ASP A 449 11.60 13.16 3.35
C ASP A 449 10.52 12.13 3.01
N LYS A 450 9.27 12.37 3.44
CA LYS A 450 8.10 11.51 3.22
C LYS A 450 8.17 10.12 3.86
N ASN A 451 9.18 9.82 4.67
CA ASN A 451 9.29 8.54 5.35
C ASN A 451 8.30 8.42 6.51
N LEU A 452 8.10 7.18 6.97
CA LEU A 452 7.26 6.85 8.12
C LEU A 452 8.08 6.85 9.41
N TYR A 453 7.56 7.51 10.44
CA TYR A 453 8.17 7.58 11.77
C TYR A 453 7.16 7.23 12.87
N ASN A 454 7.66 6.75 14.01
CA ASN A 454 6.88 6.65 15.25
C ASN A 454 7.05 7.90 16.15
N LEU A 455 6.33 7.96 17.27
CA LEU A 455 6.42 9.06 18.24
C LEU A 455 7.80 9.24 18.88
N ALA A 456 8.61 8.18 18.94
CA ALA A 456 9.99 8.24 19.45
C ALA A 456 10.94 8.94 18.46
N GLY A 457 10.49 9.16 17.21
CA GLY A 457 11.30 9.74 16.15
C GLY A 457 12.11 8.70 15.37
N GLU A 458 11.78 7.42 15.51
CA GLU A 458 12.45 6.33 14.79
C GLU A 458 11.85 6.20 13.39
N ASN A 459 12.72 6.14 12.38
CA ASN A 459 12.31 5.90 11.00
C ASN A 459 12.02 4.41 10.81
N LEU A 460 10.77 4.08 10.49
CA LEU A 460 10.30 2.69 10.42
C LEU A 460 10.57 2.02 9.06
N ASN A 461 10.91 2.80 8.03
CA ASN A 461 11.22 2.28 6.69
C ASN A 461 12.14 3.26 5.94
N SER A 462 13.40 3.31 6.36
CA SER A 462 14.35 4.33 5.92
C SER A 462 14.50 4.41 4.40
N GLY A 463 14.28 5.59 3.84
CA GLY A 463 14.40 5.87 2.40
C GLY A 463 13.16 5.49 1.57
N ALA A 464 12.10 5.00 2.21
CA ALA A 464 10.83 4.68 1.56
C ALA A 464 9.82 5.81 1.77
N GLU A 465 9.48 6.50 0.68
CA GLU A 465 8.44 7.53 0.68
C GLU A 465 7.07 6.88 0.92
N LEU A 466 6.37 7.29 1.97
CA LEU A 466 5.05 6.80 2.34
C LEU A 466 3.99 7.35 1.37
N ASP A 467 3.22 6.46 0.75
CA ASP A 467 2.08 6.81 -0.11
C ASP A 467 0.79 7.05 0.69
N GLY A 468 0.67 6.42 1.86
CA GLY A 468 -0.44 6.66 2.78
C GLY A 468 -0.60 5.56 3.83
N MET A 469 -1.49 5.83 4.79
CA MET A 469 -1.85 4.94 5.89
C MET A 469 -3.34 4.61 5.90
N LYS A 470 -3.71 3.45 6.45
CA LYS A 470 -5.11 3.06 6.65
C LYS A 470 -5.23 2.12 7.85
N LEU A 471 -6.16 2.42 8.75
CA LEU A 471 -6.58 1.46 9.77
C LEU A 471 -7.42 0.34 9.14
N CYS A 472 -7.08 -0.90 9.45
CA CYS A 472 -7.65 -2.12 8.85
C CYS A 472 -7.88 -3.20 9.92
N GLY A 473 -8.57 -4.27 9.53
CA GLY A 473 -8.99 -5.35 10.43
C GLY A 473 -10.44 -5.20 10.85
N ASP A 474 -11.02 -6.27 11.40
CA ASP A 474 -12.44 -6.33 11.76
C ASP A 474 -12.81 -5.30 12.85
N ASN A 475 -11.82 -4.87 13.63
CA ASN A 475 -11.94 -3.90 14.71
C ASN A 475 -10.96 -2.73 14.55
N LYS A 476 -10.42 -2.50 13.34
CA LYS A 476 -9.37 -1.50 13.07
C LYS A 476 -8.11 -1.71 13.93
N GLU A 477 -7.78 -2.97 14.19
CA GLU A 477 -6.68 -3.42 15.04
C GLU A 477 -5.32 -3.46 14.33
N TYR A 478 -5.27 -3.14 13.04
CA TYR A 478 -4.03 -3.05 12.26
C TYR A 478 -3.88 -1.68 11.60
N LEU A 479 -2.63 -1.25 11.43
CA LEU A 479 -2.27 -0.09 10.62
C LEU A 479 -1.52 -0.56 9.39
N VAL A 480 -2.10 -0.32 8.22
CA VAL A 480 -1.49 -0.58 6.92
C VAL A 480 -0.78 0.67 6.44
N CYS A 481 0.52 0.56 6.18
CA CYS A 481 1.35 1.60 5.57
C CYS A 481 1.82 1.14 4.20
N SER A 482 1.64 1.96 3.17
CA SER A 482 2.13 1.66 1.81
C SER A 482 3.16 2.69 1.38
N PHE A 483 4.15 2.28 0.59
CA PHE A 483 5.28 3.12 0.18
C PHE A 483 5.50 3.08 -1.33
N ALA A 484 6.11 4.13 -1.87
CA ALA A 484 6.39 4.27 -3.28
C ALA A 484 7.26 3.11 -3.82
N GLU A 485 7.09 2.74 -5.09
CA GLU A 485 7.93 1.73 -5.73
C GLU A 485 9.25 2.35 -6.21
N THR A 486 10.21 2.53 -5.29
CA THR A 486 11.55 3.07 -5.59
C THR A 486 12.66 2.06 -5.27
N PRO A 487 13.88 2.24 -5.83
CA PRO A 487 15.04 1.41 -5.47
C PRO A 487 15.44 1.48 -3.99
N HIS A 488 15.05 2.55 -3.30
CA HIS A 488 15.33 2.77 -1.88
C HIS A 488 14.24 2.22 -0.96
N SER A 489 13.08 1.86 -1.52
CA SER A 489 11.96 1.34 -0.73
C SER A 489 12.17 -0.12 -0.41
N LYS A 490 12.75 -0.37 0.77
CA LYS A 490 13.02 -1.69 1.32
C LYS A 490 11.75 -2.53 1.37
N TYR A 491 10.71 -1.98 2.00
CA TYR A 491 9.35 -2.51 2.02
C TYR A 491 8.40 -1.53 1.34
N ARG A 492 7.41 -2.06 0.63
CA ARG A 492 6.39 -1.30 -0.09
C ARG A 492 5.01 -1.40 0.54
N VAL A 493 4.82 -2.38 1.41
CA VAL A 493 3.73 -2.44 2.38
C VAL A 493 4.28 -2.92 3.72
N MET A 494 3.85 -2.31 4.81
CA MET A 494 4.07 -2.76 6.18
C MET A 494 2.73 -2.74 6.93
N VAL A 495 2.52 -3.72 7.80
CA VAL A 495 1.34 -3.79 8.68
C VAL A 495 1.80 -3.87 10.12
N PHE A 496 1.26 -2.97 10.95
CA PHE A 496 1.52 -2.92 12.39
C PHE A 496 0.29 -3.42 13.14
N ASP A 497 0.50 -4.15 14.24
CA ASP A 497 -0.56 -4.55 15.17
C ASP A 497 -0.76 -3.52 16.30
N ARG A 498 -1.65 -3.82 17.24
CA ARG A 498 -1.97 -2.96 18.40
C ARG A 498 -0.80 -2.76 19.37
N ASN A 499 0.20 -3.63 19.36
CA ASN A 499 1.40 -3.47 20.18
C ASN A 499 2.43 -2.57 19.48
N GLY A 500 2.23 -2.31 18.19
CA GLY A 500 3.15 -1.58 17.33
C GLY A 500 4.19 -2.48 16.67
N ASP A 501 4.02 -3.79 16.76
CA ASP A 501 4.88 -4.79 16.16
C ASP A 501 4.54 -4.91 14.66
N VAL A 502 5.56 -5.10 13.83
CA VAL A 502 5.38 -5.36 12.40
C VAL A 502 4.98 -6.83 12.23
N VAL A 503 3.73 -7.06 11.81
CA VAL A 503 3.17 -8.41 11.60
C VAL A 503 3.12 -8.83 10.13
N PHE A 504 3.50 -7.91 9.23
CA PHE A 504 3.68 -8.20 7.81
C PHE A 504 4.50 -7.10 7.14
N LYS A 505 5.41 -7.49 6.25
CA LYS A 505 6.06 -6.56 5.32
C LYS A 505 6.41 -7.23 4.01
N THR A 506 6.18 -6.52 2.92
CA THR A 506 6.44 -7.04 1.58
C THR A 506 7.10 -6.00 0.68
N SER A 507 7.89 -6.50 -0.28
CA SER A 507 8.37 -5.69 -1.41
C SER A 507 7.34 -5.54 -2.54
N ASP A 508 6.20 -6.22 -2.44
CA ASP A 508 5.10 -6.03 -3.36
C ASP A 508 4.44 -4.67 -3.18
N LYS A 509 4.00 -4.08 -4.29
CA LYS A 509 3.31 -2.81 -4.25
C LYS A 509 1.81 -3.02 -4.15
N ALA A 510 1.20 -2.38 -3.15
CA ALA A 510 -0.23 -2.13 -3.07
C ALA A 510 -0.46 -0.70 -2.55
N TYR A 511 -1.70 -0.22 -2.68
CA TYR A 511 -2.16 1.00 -2.03
C TYR A 511 -3.03 0.62 -0.82
N PRO A 512 -3.14 1.47 0.21
CA PRO A 512 -3.87 1.10 1.43
C PRO A 512 -5.32 0.70 1.17
N HIS A 513 -6.01 1.33 0.21
CA HIS A 513 -7.39 1.00 -0.16
C HIS A 513 -7.55 -0.33 -0.91
N HIS A 514 -6.47 -0.92 -1.42
CA HIS A 514 -6.45 -2.25 -2.02
C HIS A 514 -6.16 -3.36 -1.02
N ILE A 515 -5.96 -3.01 0.25
CA ILE A 515 -5.62 -3.94 1.31
C ILE A 515 -6.83 -4.11 2.23
N TYR A 516 -7.16 -5.37 2.46
CA TYR A 516 -8.24 -5.81 3.35
C TYR A 516 -7.69 -6.88 4.29
N ILE A 517 -8.06 -6.80 5.57
CA ILE A 517 -7.66 -7.75 6.61
C ILE A 517 -8.92 -8.18 7.36
N THR A 518 -9.09 -9.48 7.57
CA THR A 518 -10.12 -10.05 8.44
C THR A 518 -9.54 -11.23 9.21
N GLY A 519 -9.80 -11.28 10.52
CA GLY A 519 -9.03 -12.10 11.45
C GLY A 519 -7.53 -11.87 11.30
N LYS A 520 -6.80 -12.92 10.92
CA LYS A 520 -5.36 -12.88 10.60
C LYS A 520 -5.05 -12.94 9.10
N VAL A 521 -6.07 -12.95 8.22
CA VAL A 521 -5.84 -13.11 6.79
C VAL A 521 -5.81 -11.76 6.11
N LEU A 522 -4.70 -11.48 5.44
CA LEU A 522 -4.45 -10.32 4.60
C LEU A 522 -4.77 -10.65 3.15
N TYR A 523 -5.52 -9.76 2.51
CA TYR A 523 -5.83 -9.78 1.09
C TYR A 523 -5.38 -8.47 0.47
N PHE A 524 -4.62 -8.52 -0.62
CA PHE A 524 -4.28 -7.31 -1.35
C PHE A 524 -4.14 -7.49 -2.84
N TYR A 525 -4.41 -6.43 -3.59
CA TYR A 525 -4.09 -6.36 -5.02
C TYR A 525 -2.68 -5.82 -5.23
N ASN A 526 -1.79 -6.67 -5.76
CA ASN A 526 -0.44 -6.29 -6.15
C ASN A 526 -0.50 -5.54 -7.48
N VAL A 527 -0.32 -4.22 -7.45
CA VAL A 527 -0.48 -3.36 -8.63
C VAL A 527 0.63 -3.56 -9.67
N THR A 528 1.80 -4.03 -9.25
CA THR A 528 2.95 -4.28 -10.14
C THR A 528 2.80 -5.62 -10.86
N ALA A 529 2.36 -6.66 -10.15
CA ALA A 529 2.16 -7.99 -10.73
C ALA A 529 0.79 -8.14 -11.41
N GLY A 530 -0.19 -7.32 -11.03
CA GLY A 530 -1.57 -7.43 -11.48
C GLY A 530 -2.27 -8.67 -10.94
N THR A 531 -1.87 -9.15 -9.76
CA THR A 531 -2.41 -10.35 -9.10
C THR A 531 -3.03 -9.99 -7.74
N VAL A 532 -3.92 -10.85 -7.25
CA VAL A 532 -4.35 -10.81 -5.85
C VAL A 532 -3.41 -11.69 -5.04
N CYS A 533 -2.95 -11.18 -3.90
CA CYS A 533 -2.10 -11.88 -2.96
C CYS A 533 -2.85 -12.09 -1.65
N ILE A 534 -2.66 -13.26 -1.06
CA ILE A 534 -3.30 -13.67 0.20
C ILE A 534 -2.20 -14.19 1.12
N GLY A 535 -2.14 -13.69 2.35
CA GLY A 535 -1.19 -14.13 3.38
C GLY A 535 -1.84 -14.19 4.75
N GLU A 536 -1.24 -14.93 5.66
CA GLU A 536 -1.61 -14.96 7.07
C GLU A 536 -0.62 -14.10 7.86
N LEU A 537 -1.12 -13.21 8.70
CA LEU A 537 -0.35 -12.34 9.59
C LEU A 537 0.14 -13.13 10.80
N ASP A 538 1.33 -12.82 11.28
CA ASP A 538 1.98 -13.51 12.39
C ASP A 538 1.23 -13.39 13.74
#